data_AF-A0A5E4B752-F1
#
_entry.id   AF-A0A5E4B752-F1
#
_cell.length_a   1.000
_cell.length_b   1.000
_cell.length_c   1.000
_cell.angle_alpha   90.00
_cell.angle_beta   90.00
_cell.angle_gamma   90.00
#
_symmetry.space_group_name_H-M   'P 1'
#
loop_
_entity.id
_entity.type
_entity.pdbx_description
1 polymer ?
#
loop_
_entity_poly.entity_id
_entity_poly.type
_entity_poly.pdbx_seq_one_letter_code
_entity_poly.pdbx_strand_id
1 'polypeptide(L)'
;MDSGERMETTIRRPILSPTHINSTASETFTVLQQRMRIVEEQTSSLRDDLIMLNYGEKRGHLEPPKGLEELSSQKLFGPIKNEVICSGKTDFLWKNCEFLVNRMCHLESLIQSLKMNIFRMQTEKDLNPQKTAFLKDRLNTIQEEHSKDLKLLHLEVMNLRQQLKDVREEEDKAQDEVQSLTAPVEVASETK
;
A
#
# COMPACT_ATOMS: atom_id res chain seq x y z
N MET A 1 -46.62 11.60 44.98
CA MET A 1 -46.24 12.63 43.98
C MET A 1 -45.38 11.93 42.96
N ASP A 2 -45.99 11.74 41.80
CA ASP A 2 -45.45 11.09 40.61
C ASP A 2 -44.36 11.98 40.00
N SER A 3 -43.19 11.43 39.72
CA SER A 3 -42.09 12.15 39.07
C SER A 3 -41.63 11.29 37.91
N GLY A 4 -42.36 11.47 36.80
CA GLY A 4 -42.15 10.76 35.55
C GLY A 4 -40.77 11.01 34.96
N GLU A 5 -40.08 9.91 34.68
CA GLU A 5 -38.94 9.84 33.78
C GLU A 5 -39.39 10.24 32.37
N ARG A 6 -39.05 11.45 31.94
CA ARG A 6 -39.22 11.85 30.54
C ARG A 6 -38.00 11.40 29.75
N MET A 7 -38.03 10.15 29.30
CA MET A 7 -37.06 9.57 28.38
C MET A 7 -37.15 10.32 27.05
N GLU A 8 -36.17 11.18 26.76
CA GLU A 8 -36.10 11.96 25.54
C GLU A 8 -35.68 11.03 24.38
N THR A 9 -36.68 10.41 23.74
CA THR A 9 -36.49 9.62 22.53
C THR A 9 -36.03 10.55 21.41
N THR A 10 -34.70 10.66 21.25
CA THR A 10 -34.10 11.26 20.06
C THR A 10 -34.44 10.36 18.87
N ILE A 11 -35.48 10.72 18.12
CA ILE A 11 -35.80 10.09 16.83
C ILE A 11 -34.67 10.46 15.87
N ARG A 12 -33.67 9.58 15.74
CA ARG A 12 -32.68 9.68 14.67
C ARG A 12 -33.41 9.41 13.35
N ARG A 13 -33.44 10.42 12.46
CA ARG A 13 -33.94 10.22 11.09
C ARG A 13 -33.13 9.11 10.42
N PRO A 14 -33.75 8.19 9.67
CA PRO A 14 -33.02 7.16 8.94
C PRO A 14 -32.01 7.81 7.99
N ILE A 15 -30.74 7.45 8.12
CA ILE A 15 -29.73 7.80 7.13
C ILE A 15 -30.02 6.92 5.92
N LEU A 16 -30.62 7.52 4.88
CA LEU A 16 -30.82 6.85 3.61
C LEU A 16 -29.47 6.72 2.92
N SER A 17 -28.91 5.51 2.97
CA SER A 17 -27.81 5.09 2.09
C SER A 17 -28.23 5.32 0.63
N PRO A 18 -27.32 5.72 -0.28
CA PRO A 18 -27.66 5.83 -1.70
C PRO A 18 -28.02 4.46 -2.24
N THR A 19 -29.31 4.18 -2.36
CA THR A 19 -29.80 3.02 -3.11
C THR A 19 -29.46 3.29 -4.57
N HIS A 20 -28.64 2.43 -5.17
CA HIS A 20 -28.37 2.43 -6.61
C HIS A 20 -29.68 2.12 -7.33
N ILE A 21 -30.40 3.16 -7.73
CA ILE A 21 -31.58 3.06 -8.58
C ILE A 21 -31.13 3.61 -9.93
N ASN A 22 -31.17 2.76 -10.96
CA ASN A 22 -30.97 3.16 -12.35
C ASN A 22 -32.17 4.04 -12.77
N SER A 23 -32.20 5.28 -12.29
CA SER A 23 -33.21 6.27 -12.63
C SER A 23 -33.06 6.61 -14.10
N THR A 24 -34.03 6.19 -14.90
CA THR A 24 -34.07 6.48 -16.34
C THR A 24 -34.13 8.01 -16.50
N ALA A 25 -33.49 8.60 -17.51
CA ALA A 25 -33.33 10.06 -17.66
C ALA A 25 -34.60 10.90 -17.42
N SER A 26 -35.78 10.34 -17.71
CA SER A 26 -37.10 10.93 -17.44
C SER A 26 -37.39 11.15 -15.94
N GLU A 27 -37.06 10.20 -15.07
CA GLU A 27 -37.26 10.30 -13.62
C GLU A 27 -36.29 11.30 -12.97
N THR A 28 -35.07 11.38 -13.48
CA THR A 28 -34.10 12.39 -13.04
C THR A 28 -34.56 13.80 -13.40
N PHE A 29 -35.18 13.97 -14.57
CA PHE A 29 -35.74 15.26 -15.00
C PHE A 29 -36.93 15.70 -14.13
N THR A 30 -37.86 14.80 -13.80
CA THR A 30 -39.01 15.13 -12.96
C THR A 30 -38.59 15.48 -11.53
N VAL A 31 -37.62 14.76 -10.96
CA VAL A 31 -37.05 15.09 -9.64
C VAL A 31 -36.34 16.44 -9.66
N LEU A 32 -35.56 16.74 -10.70
CA LEU A 32 -34.87 18.02 -10.83
C LEU A 32 -35.86 19.18 -10.99
N GLN A 33 -36.87 19.01 -11.83
CA GLN A 33 -37.94 20.00 -12.02
C GLN A 33 -38.71 20.27 -10.72
N GLN A 34 -39.02 19.22 -9.96
CA GLN A 34 -39.67 19.36 -8.66
C GLN A 34 -38.79 20.11 -7.65
N ARG A 35 -37.49 19.80 -7.59
CA ARG A 35 -36.54 20.50 -6.73
C ARG A 35 -36.40 21.98 -7.11
N MET A 36 -36.37 22.28 -8.40
CA MET A 36 -36.28 23.65 -8.90
C MET A 36 -37.51 24.48 -8.50
N ARG A 37 -38.72 23.89 -8.64
CA ARG A 37 -39.97 24.52 -8.19
C ARG A 37 -39.96 24.85 -6.69
N ILE A 38 -39.51 23.90 -5.87
CA ILE A 38 -39.42 24.11 -4.41
C ILE A 38 -38.47 25.25 -4.07
N VAL A 39 -37.32 25.32 -4.76
CA VAL A 39 -36.35 26.41 -4.55
C VAL A 39 -36.94 27.76 -4.98
N GLU A 40 -37.66 27.83 -6.10
CA GLU A 40 -38.33 29.06 -6.55
C GLU A 40 -39.38 29.55 -5.55
N GLU A 41 -40.18 28.63 -5.00
CA GLU A 41 -41.20 28.94 -3.99
C GLU A 41 -40.56 29.41 -2.68
N GLN A 42 -39.55 28.70 -2.18
CA GLN A 42 -38.83 29.10 -0.96
C GLN A 42 -38.10 30.44 -1.12
N THR A 43 -37.52 30.70 -2.29
CA THR A 43 -36.85 31.98 -2.58
C THR A 43 -37.86 33.12 -2.70
N SER A 44 -39.05 32.86 -3.23
CA SER A 44 -40.12 33.86 -3.30
C SER A 44 -40.69 34.16 -1.91
N SER A 45 -40.94 33.13 -1.09
CA SER A 45 -41.34 33.32 0.32
C SER A 45 -40.30 34.13 1.10
N LEU A 46 -39.01 33.83 0.94
CA LEU A 46 -37.95 34.59 1.60
C LEU A 46 -37.91 36.05 1.13
N ARG A 47 -38.18 36.31 -0.15
CA ARG A 47 -38.26 37.67 -0.69
C ARG A 47 -39.43 38.43 -0.06
N ASP A 48 -40.59 37.80 0.07
CA ASP A 48 -41.76 38.41 0.69
C ASP A 48 -41.54 38.67 2.18
N ASP A 49 -40.87 37.76 2.88
CA ASP A 49 -40.43 37.96 4.27
C ASP A 49 -39.45 39.13 4.38
N LEU A 50 -38.51 39.28 3.45
CA LEU A 50 -37.58 40.42 3.38
C LEU A 50 -38.28 41.73 3.04
N ILE A 51 -39.33 41.72 2.21
CA ILE A 51 -40.17 42.90 1.92
C ILE A 51 -40.95 43.29 3.17
N MET A 52 -41.52 42.33 3.89
CA MET A 52 -42.22 42.56 5.17
C MET A 52 -41.28 43.07 6.28
N LEU A 53 -40.03 42.60 6.30
CA LEU A 53 -38.98 43.05 7.22
C LEU A 53 -38.34 44.38 6.78
N ASN A 54 -38.54 44.79 5.53
CA ASN A 54 -38.13 46.12 5.06
C ASN A 54 -39.08 47.15 5.66
N TYR A 55 -38.53 47.93 6.60
CA TYR A 55 -39.03 49.22 7.02
C TYR A 55 -39.72 49.93 5.85
N GLY A 56 -41.04 50.09 5.97
CA GLY A 56 -41.86 50.73 4.96
C GLY A 56 -41.29 52.07 4.53
N GLU A 57 -41.31 52.30 3.22
CA GLU A 57 -41.80 53.56 2.67
C GLU A 57 -41.25 54.84 3.32
N LYS A 58 -39.93 54.92 3.54
CA LYS A 58 -39.25 56.16 3.92
C LYS A 58 -37.97 56.36 3.14
N ARG A 59 -38.08 56.38 1.81
CA ARG A 59 -37.13 57.08 0.93
C ARG A 59 -37.81 57.98 -0.10
N GLY A 60 -39.00 58.46 0.22
CA GLY A 60 -39.51 59.69 -0.37
C GLY A 60 -38.94 60.88 0.39
N HIS A 61 -38.30 61.80 -0.33
CA HIS A 61 -37.94 63.15 0.13
C HIS A 61 -36.64 63.30 0.94
N LEU A 62 -35.49 63.35 0.27
CA LEU A 62 -34.34 64.12 0.75
C LEU A 62 -33.79 64.96 -0.41
N GLU A 63 -34.24 66.21 -0.47
CA GLU A 63 -33.55 67.34 -1.11
C GLU A 63 -32.08 67.39 -0.66
N PRO A 64 -31.13 67.84 -1.51
CA PRO A 64 -29.72 67.90 -1.14
C PRO A 64 -29.40 69.16 -0.32
N PRO A 65 -28.94 69.06 0.95
CA PRO A 65 -28.42 70.22 1.66
C PRO A 65 -26.92 70.37 1.37
N LYS A 66 -26.56 71.49 0.75
CA LYS A 66 -25.19 72.01 0.74
C LYS A 66 -24.73 72.21 2.19
N GLY A 67 -23.51 71.77 2.49
CA GLY A 67 -22.82 72.16 3.71
C GLY A 67 -21.32 72.18 3.48
N LEU A 68 -20.75 73.38 3.40
CA LEU A 68 -19.37 73.61 3.77
C LEU A 68 -19.40 74.70 4.84
N GLU A 69 -19.30 74.31 6.10
CA GLU A 69 -18.29 74.83 7.01
C GLU A 69 -18.46 74.21 8.41
N GLU A 70 -17.37 73.57 8.83
CA GLU A 70 -16.77 73.74 10.15
C GLU A 70 -17.58 73.33 11.38
N LEU A 71 -17.17 72.20 11.96
CA LEU A 71 -16.82 72.07 13.38
C LEU A 71 -16.03 70.76 13.54
N SER A 72 -14.73 70.91 13.31
CA SER A 72 -13.70 69.96 13.67
C SER A 72 -13.68 69.77 15.20
N SER A 73 -13.37 68.54 15.61
CA SER A 73 -13.17 68.07 17.00
C SER A 73 -14.42 67.71 17.81
N GLN A 74 -14.93 66.47 17.61
CA GLN A 74 -15.18 65.57 18.74
C GLN A 74 -15.41 64.11 18.32
N LYS A 75 -14.60 63.24 18.93
CA LYS A 75 -14.87 61.83 19.24
C LYS A 75 -14.75 60.79 18.10
N LEU A 76 -13.49 60.46 17.82
CA LEU A 76 -12.95 59.09 17.75
C LEU A 76 -14.00 57.99 17.50
N PHE A 77 -14.26 57.67 16.23
CA PHE A 77 -14.90 56.40 15.87
C PHE A 77 -13.94 55.27 16.29
N GLY A 78 -14.26 54.62 17.41
CA GLY A 78 -13.62 53.35 17.77
C GLY A 78 -13.87 52.30 16.68
N PRO A 79 -13.06 51.23 16.63
CA PRO A 79 -13.27 50.17 15.65
C PRO A 79 -14.70 49.66 15.74
N ILE A 80 -15.37 49.55 14.59
CA ILE A 80 -16.66 48.88 14.47
C ILE A 80 -16.47 47.50 15.10
N LYS A 81 -17.07 47.30 16.28
CA LYS A 81 -17.18 45.97 16.87
C LYS A 81 -18.13 45.21 15.95
N ASN A 82 -17.55 44.41 15.04
CA ASN A 82 -18.26 43.28 14.49
C ASN A 82 -18.65 42.42 15.69
N GLU A 83 -19.91 42.52 16.13
CA GLU A 83 -20.48 41.52 17.00
C GLU A 83 -20.31 40.19 16.26
N VAL A 84 -19.44 39.35 16.82
CA VAL A 84 -19.13 38.01 16.37
C VAL A 84 -20.41 37.18 16.52
N ILE A 85 -21.27 37.23 15.52
CA ILE A 85 -22.36 36.29 15.38
C ILE A 85 -21.72 34.97 14.91
N CYS A 86 -21.65 34.04 15.86
CA CYS A 86 -21.19 32.64 15.78
C CYS A 86 -19.68 32.36 15.93
N SER A 87 -19.11 32.62 17.11
CA SER A 87 -17.80 32.08 17.52
C SER A 87 -17.68 30.56 17.28
N GLY A 88 -18.75 29.79 17.49
CA GLY A 88 -18.71 28.32 17.35
C GLY A 88 -18.65 27.77 15.92
N LYS A 89 -19.01 28.56 14.90
CA LYS A 89 -18.99 28.11 13.49
C LYS A 89 -17.57 28.17 12.91
N THR A 90 -16.81 29.19 13.32
CA THR A 90 -15.39 29.36 12.98
C THR A 90 -14.53 28.26 13.61
N ASP A 91 -14.81 27.87 14.86
CA ASP A 91 -14.09 26.79 15.56
C ASP A 91 -14.27 25.43 14.88
N PHE A 92 -15.47 25.12 14.37
CA PHE A 92 -15.73 23.90 13.62
C PHE A 92 -14.99 23.87 12.28
N LEU A 93 -14.95 24.99 11.55
CA LEU A 93 -14.21 25.08 10.29
C LEU A 93 -12.71 24.92 10.52
N TRP A 94 -12.15 25.56 11.55
CA TRP A 94 -10.74 25.40 11.93
C TRP A 94 -10.37 23.94 12.23
N LYS A 95 -11.17 23.24 13.04
CA LYS A 95 -10.96 21.83 13.37
C LYS A 95 -11.03 20.90 12.15
N ASN A 96 -11.91 21.19 11.19
CA ASN A 96 -11.95 20.43 9.94
C ASN A 96 -10.70 20.66 9.08
N CYS A 97 -10.24 21.90 8.97
CA CYS A 97 -8.99 22.22 8.27
C CYS A 97 -7.79 21.52 8.93
N GLU A 98 -7.70 21.56 10.25
CA GLU A 98 -6.67 20.87 11.02
C GLU A 98 -6.70 19.34 10.78
N PHE A 99 -7.88 18.73 10.81
CA PHE A 99 -8.03 17.30 10.51
C PHE A 99 -7.59 16.96 9.08
N LEU A 100 -7.95 17.78 8.09
CA LEU A 100 -7.58 17.57 6.70
C LEU A 100 -6.06 17.69 6.50
N VAL A 101 -5.42 18.68 7.12
CA VAL A 101 -3.95 18.85 7.07
C VAL A 101 -3.26 17.65 7.72
N ASN A 102 -3.68 17.22 8.91
CA ASN A 102 -3.12 16.05 9.58
C ASN A 102 -3.25 14.77 8.73
N ARG A 103 -4.41 14.58 8.10
CA ARG A 103 -4.64 13.45 7.19
C ARG A 103 -3.76 13.55 5.95
N MET A 104 -3.57 14.73 5.39
CA MET A 104 -2.68 14.95 4.24
C MET A 104 -1.22 14.65 4.59
N CYS A 105 -0.72 15.13 5.73
CA CYS A 105 0.64 14.86 6.20
C CYS A 105 0.86 13.35 6.47
N HIS A 106 -0.14 12.66 7.02
CA HIS A 106 -0.07 11.21 7.19
C HIS A 106 0.01 10.48 5.84
N LEU A 107 -0.84 10.86 4.88
CA LEU A 107 -0.81 10.29 3.53
C LEU A 107 0.52 10.58 2.83
N GLU A 108 1.06 11.78 2.97
CA GLU A 108 2.37 12.13 2.44
C GLU A 108 3.46 11.22 3.02
N SER A 109 3.46 11.00 4.33
CA SER A 109 4.41 10.12 5.00
C SER A 109 4.29 8.67 4.48
N LEU A 110 3.07 8.18 4.28
CA LEU A 110 2.83 6.86 3.69
C LEU A 110 3.33 6.78 2.25
N ILE A 111 3.09 7.82 1.44
CA ILE A 111 3.56 7.89 0.05
C ILE A 111 5.10 7.86 0.01
N GLN A 112 5.77 8.62 0.86
CA GLN A 112 7.24 8.61 0.92
C GLN A 112 7.78 7.24 1.33
N SER A 113 7.15 6.58 2.30
CA SER A 113 7.52 5.21 2.71
C SER A 113 7.33 4.21 1.57
N LEU A 114 6.18 4.25 0.88
CA LEU A 114 5.91 3.42 -0.29
C LEU A 114 6.93 3.65 -1.41
N LYS A 115 7.27 4.91 -1.69
CA LYS A 115 8.30 5.28 -2.67
C LYS A 115 9.64 4.65 -2.32
N MET A 116 10.09 4.74 -1.07
CA MET A 116 11.35 4.12 -0.62
C MET A 116 11.31 2.58 -0.72
N ASN A 117 10.18 1.96 -0.40
CA ASN A 117 10.00 0.53 -0.55
C ASN A 117 10.07 0.07 -2.02
N ILE A 118 9.42 0.81 -2.92
CA ILE A 118 9.47 0.53 -4.36
C ILE A 118 10.90 0.66 -4.88
N PHE A 119 11.62 1.72 -4.52
CA PHE A 119 13.03 1.87 -4.93
C PHE A 119 13.88 0.71 -4.44
N ARG A 120 13.77 0.32 -3.16
CA ARG A 120 14.51 -0.81 -2.62
C ARG A 120 14.21 -2.11 -3.37
N MET A 121 12.93 -2.44 -3.57
CA MET A 121 12.53 -3.64 -4.30
C MET A 121 13.05 -3.64 -5.74
N GLN A 122 13.01 -2.49 -6.42
CA GLN A 122 13.54 -2.35 -7.77
C GLN A 122 15.06 -2.56 -7.79
N THR A 123 15.80 -1.96 -6.86
CA THR A 123 17.25 -2.17 -6.73
C THR A 123 17.59 -3.63 -6.41
N GLU A 124 16.86 -4.28 -5.51
CA GLU A 124 17.04 -5.71 -5.21
C GLU A 124 16.80 -6.57 -6.45
N LYS A 125 15.72 -6.30 -7.21
CA LYS A 125 15.43 -6.98 -8.47
C LYS A 125 16.53 -6.77 -9.49
N ASP A 126 17.06 -5.56 -9.63
CA ASP A 126 18.08 -5.22 -10.62
C ASP A 126 19.48 -5.78 -10.24
N LEU A 127 19.75 -5.99 -8.96
CA LEU A 127 20.96 -6.69 -8.47
C LEU A 127 20.83 -8.22 -8.47
N ASN A 128 19.61 -8.75 -8.44
CA ASN A 128 19.34 -10.19 -8.48
C ASN A 128 19.88 -10.91 -9.75
N PRO A 129 19.80 -10.37 -10.98
CA PRO A 129 20.35 -11.04 -12.16
C PRO A 129 21.87 -11.23 -12.08
N GLN A 130 22.62 -10.30 -11.47
CA GLN A 130 24.06 -10.49 -11.24
C GLN A 130 24.33 -11.65 -10.27
N LYS A 131 23.57 -11.74 -9.18
CA LYS A 131 23.68 -12.86 -8.23
C LYS A 131 23.32 -14.19 -8.88
N THR A 132 22.27 -14.21 -9.69
CA THR A 132 21.81 -15.41 -10.38
C THR A 132 22.82 -15.87 -11.42
N ALA A 133 23.39 -14.95 -12.21
CA ALA A 133 24.45 -15.26 -13.16
C ALA A 133 25.70 -15.82 -12.46
N PHE A 134 26.17 -15.16 -11.40
CA PHE A 134 27.31 -15.64 -10.62
C PHE A 134 27.10 -17.04 -10.02
N LEU A 135 25.91 -17.29 -9.44
CA LEU A 135 25.59 -18.60 -8.88
C LEU A 135 25.52 -19.68 -9.97
N LYS A 136 24.97 -19.35 -11.14
CA LYS A 136 24.93 -20.25 -12.30
C LYS A 136 26.33 -20.59 -12.80
N ASP A 137 27.21 -19.59 -12.93
CA ASP A 137 28.59 -19.81 -13.36
C ASP A 137 29.34 -20.69 -12.35
N ARG A 138 29.17 -20.41 -11.05
CA ARG A 138 29.78 -21.22 -9.98
C ARG A 138 29.27 -22.66 -9.97
N LEU A 139 27.98 -22.88 -10.26
CA LEU A 139 27.41 -24.23 -10.41
C LEU A 139 28.00 -24.96 -11.61
N ASN A 140 28.15 -24.27 -12.75
CA ASN A 140 28.76 -24.85 -13.95
C ASN A 140 30.21 -25.30 -13.68
N THR A 141 31.00 -24.48 -12.98
CA THR A 141 32.38 -24.83 -12.59
C THR A 141 32.42 -26.09 -11.74
N ILE A 142 31.58 -26.16 -10.69
CA ILE A 142 31.51 -27.35 -9.82
C ILE A 142 31.09 -28.59 -10.61
N GLN A 143 30.13 -28.46 -11.52
CA GLN A 143 29.67 -29.57 -12.34
C GLN A 143 30.76 -30.06 -13.31
N GLU A 144 31.56 -29.14 -13.87
CA GLU A 144 32.69 -29.49 -14.74
C GLU A 144 33.81 -30.20 -13.97
N GLU A 145 34.17 -29.70 -12.80
CA GLU A 145 35.15 -30.33 -11.89
C GLU A 145 34.68 -31.74 -11.51
N HIS A 146 33.44 -31.87 -11.04
CA HIS A 146 32.87 -33.18 -10.68
C HIS A 146 32.86 -34.14 -11.87
N SER A 147 32.61 -33.66 -13.09
CA SER A 147 32.69 -34.49 -14.31
C SER A 147 34.12 -34.97 -14.59
N LYS A 148 35.13 -34.12 -14.38
CA LYS A 148 36.54 -34.47 -14.55
C LYS A 148 36.96 -35.52 -13.51
N ASP A 149 36.59 -35.31 -12.26
CA ASP A 149 36.89 -36.23 -11.16
C ASP A 149 36.25 -37.61 -11.39
N LEU A 150 34.99 -37.65 -11.83
CA LEU A 150 34.33 -38.91 -12.21
C LEU A 150 35.06 -39.66 -13.32
N LYS A 151 35.58 -38.96 -14.33
CA LYS A 151 36.37 -39.58 -15.42
C LYS A 151 37.69 -40.12 -14.91
N LEU A 152 38.38 -39.37 -14.05
CA LEU A 152 39.63 -39.83 -13.43
C LEU A 152 39.39 -41.04 -12.54
N LEU A 153 38.36 -41.01 -11.71
CA LEU A 153 37.99 -42.13 -10.85
C LEU A 153 37.63 -43.38 -11.67
N HIS A 154 36.90 -43.21 -12.78
CA HIS A 154 36.58 -44.32 -13.67
C HIS A 154 37.85 -44.94 -14.28
N LEU A 155 38.79 -44.12 -14.72
CA LEU A 155 40.08 -44.58 -15.25
C LEU A 155 40.87 -45.34 -14.18
N GLU A 156 40.91 -44.82 -12.95
CA GLU A 156 41.59 -45.48 -11.82
C GLU A 156 40.96 -46.83 -11.50
N VAL A 157 39.63 -46.94 -11.51
CA VAL A 157 38.93 -48.21 -11.33
C VAL A 157 39.30 -49.21 -12.42
N MET A 158 39.40 -48.78 -13.68
CA MET A 158 39.83 -49.66 -14.77
C MET A 158 41.27 -50.12 -14.59
N ASN A 159 42.17 -49.22 -14.20
CA ASN A 159 43.57 -49.52 -13.93
C ASN A 159 43.73 -50.54 -12.79
N LEU A 160 43.04 -50.32 -11.66
CA LEU A 160 43.07 -51.23 -10.51
C LEU A 160 42.50 -52.61 -10.83
N ARG A 161 41.43 -52.68 -11.64
CA ARG A 161 40.89 -53.98 -12.11
C ARG A 161 41.89 -54.73 -12.97
N GLN A 162 42.63 -54.03 -13.82
CA GLN A 162 43.67 -54.64 -14.64
C GLN A 162 44.81 -55.16 -13.76
N GLN A 163 45.32 -54.34 -12.83
CA GLN A 163 46.35 -54.76 -11.88
C GLN A 163 45.94 -55.98 -11.06
N LEU A 164 44.69 -56.02 -10.57
CA LEU A 164 44.17 -57.16 -9.84
C LEU A 164 44.13 -58.44 -10.69
N LYS A 165 43.78 -58.29 -11.97
CA LYS A 165 43.79 -59.42 -12.92
C LYS A 165 45.22 -59.92 -13.14
N ASP A 166 46.17 -59.03 -13.34
CA ASP A 166 47.58 -59.37 -13.58
C ASP A 166 48.17 -60.09 -12.35
N VAL A 167 47.92 -59.57 -11.14
CA VAL A 167 48.35 -60.19 -9.88
C VAL A 167 47.73 -61.57 -9.68
N ARG A 168 46.45 -61.76 -10.03
CA ARG A 168 45.81 -63.09 -9.95
C ARG A 168 46.43 -64.07 -10.95
N GLU A 169 46.72 -63.64 -12.18
CA GLU A 169 47.38 -64.50 -13.17
C GLU A 169 48.81 -64.89 -12.72
N GLU A 170 49.52 -64.01 -12.02
CA GLU A 170 50.81 -64.32 -11.42
C GLU A 170 50.68 -65.27 -10.22
N GLU A 171 49.68 -65.07 -9.35
CA GLU A 171 49.35 -65.97 -8.25
C GLU A 171 49.06 -67.39 -8.74
N ASP A 172 48.17 -67.53 -9.75
CA ASP A 172 47.79 -68.82 -10.33
C ASP A 172 49.03 -69.55 -10.88
N LYS A 173 49.92 -68.84 -11.59
CA LYS A 173 51.18 -69.42 -12.10
C LYS A 173 52.11 -69.86 -10.98
N ALA A 174 52.29 -69.03 -9.95
CA ALA A 174 53.12 -69.37 -8.80
C ALA A 174 52.55 -70.59 -8.05
N GLN A 175 51.23 -70.67 -7.93
CA GLN A 175 50.56 -71.81 -7.30
C GLN A 175 50.71 -73.10 -8.12
N ASP A 176 50.64 -73.02 -9.45
CA ASP A 176 50.91 -74.15 -10.35
C ASP A 176 52.36 -74.63 -10.23
N GLU A 177 53.33 -73.70 -10.15
CA GLU A 177 54.75 -74.03 -9.94
C GLU A 177 54.98 -74.71 -8.58
N VAL A 178 54.36 -74.21 -7.51
CA VAL A 178 54.44 -74.85 -6.18
C VAL A 178 53.89 -76.27 -6.22
N GLN A 179 52.74 -76.50 -6.84
CA GLN A 179 52.15 -77.84 -6.97
C GLN A 179 53.06 -78.79 -7.77
N SER A 180 53.59 -78.30 -8.90
CA SER A 180 54.55 -79.02 -9.75
C SER A 180 55.80 -79.45 -8.98
N LEU A 181 56.35 -78.59 -8.12
CA LEU A 181 57.53 -78.89 -7.31
C LEU A 181 57.22 -79.77 -6.09
N THR A 182 56.01 -79.67 -5.53
CA THR A 182 55.62 -80.44 -4.33
C THR A 182 55.37 -81.91 -4.66
N ALA A 183 54.74 -82.22 -5.80
CA ALA A 183 54.39 -83.60 -6.15
C ALA A 183 55.60 -84.56 -6.23
N PRO A 184 56.75 -84.21 -6.84
CA PRO A 184 57.95 -85.03 -6.80
C PRO A 184 58.56 -85.17 -5.40
N VAL A 185 58.47 -84.12 -4.57
CA VAL A 185 59.02 -84.11 -3.21
C VAL A 185 58.21 -85.03 -2.28
N GLU A 186 56.88 -85.04 -2.39
CA GLU A 186 56.03 -85.99 -1.65
C GLU A 186 56.34 -87.44 -2.03
N VAL A 187 56.41 -87.76 -3.33
CA VAL A 187 56.74 -89.13 -3.78
C VAL A 187 58.14 -89.57 -3.31
N ALA A 188 59.11 -88.65 -3.31
CA ALA A 188 60.47 -88.93 -2.84
C ALA A 188 60.58 -89.07 -1.30
N SER A 189 59.63 -88.50 -0.55
CA SER A 189 59.62 -88.58 0.92
C SER A 189 58.80 -89.76 1.46
N GLU A 190 57.81 -90.24 0.70
CA GLU A 190 57.06 -91.47 1.03
C GLU A 190 57.81 -92.77 0.68
N THR A 191 58.85 -92.71 -0.16
CA THR A 191 59.63 -93.89 -0.60
C THR A 191 60.82 -94.25 0.30
N LYS A 192 60.80 -93.83 1.58
CA LYS A 192 61.90 -94.04 2.55
C LYS A 192 61.53 -94.95 3.71
#